data_AF-A0A2P6V756-F1
#
_entry.id   AF-A0A2P6V756-F1
#
_cell.length_a   1.000
_cell.length_b   1.000
_cell.length_c   1.000
_cell.angle_alpha   90.00
_cell.angle_beta   90.00
_cell.angle_gamma   90.00
#
_symmetry.space_group_name_H-M   'P 1'
#
loop_
_entity.id
_entity.type
_entity.pdbx_description
1 polymer ?
#
loop_
_entity_poly.entity_id
_entity_poly.type
_entity_poly.pdbx_seq_one_letter_code
_entity_poly.pdbx_strand_id
1 'polypeptide(L)'
;MESSGPAEMVTTRSGRGTGLALPAESRVRRSVRSPIVLDSMAQSGEGERAGPSSPASGRPERRRRSAAAFSVGVAGAQRAVAASLFCYLAWFALLLTGTAAYEGEPVRVKSRDLPLHWFDRLFRFAGTALLLVVWLARAAGTVVASPRSGRQPAAAATADALLVWWPAGMYAAQAALRMIIYKLHAAGIIFAPGRFARDASLSHPPHVMSDHILLGAAVHAGLAAEAALGALQAGRAGASALSSLLLRAYTAAAAALAALVAAECYFTARYFHPPLEILLGAALGAALFQLPLVAYTRAVSIQQQHSQSTFAVNVQACPALFCGQEHKLPPKKTVPHWKPQAAAG
;
A
#
# COMPACT_ATOMS: atom_id res chain seq x y z
N MET A 1 45.80 -54.11 -13.74
CA MET A 1 46.75 -53.16 -14.35
C MET A 1 46.14 -52.75 -15.67
N GLU A 2 45.31 -51.72 -15.64
CA GLU A 2 44.68 -51.18 -16.84
C GLU A 2 45.23 -49.79 -17.11
N SER A 3 45.63 -49.62 -18.37
CA SER A 3 46.40 -48.54 -18.94
C SER A 3 45.53 -47.29 -19.10
N SER A 4 45.88 -46.24 -18.34
CA SER A 4 45.38 -44.88 -18.51
C SER A 4 45.98 -44.24 -19.77
N GLY A 5 45.11 -43.74 -20.64
CA GLY A 5 45.42 -42.88 -21.79
C GLY A 5 44.35 -41.77 -21.93
N PRO A 6 44.65 -40.66 -22.63
CA PRO A 6 44.60 -39.32 -22.05
C PRO A 6 43.39 -38.49 -22.51
N ALA A 7 43.09 -37.40 -21.80
CA ALA A 7 42.22 -36.34 -22.32
C ALA A 7 42.90 -34.98 -22.13
N GLU A 8 43.25 -34.41 -23.27
CA GLU A 8 43.94 -33.15 -23.48
C GLU A 8 43.15 -31.94 -22.95
N MET A 9 43.94 -31.01 -22.44
CA MET A 9 43.58 -29.68 -21.99
C MET A 9 43.36 -28.76 -23.20
N VAL A 10 42.11 -28.55 -23.61
CA VAL A 10 41.77 -27.53 -24.61
C VAL A 10 41.46 -26.21 -23.90
N THR A 11 42.41 -25.29 -23.99
CA THR A 11 42.24 -23.87 -23.65
C THR A 11 41.83 -23.11 -24.91
N THR A 12 40.62 -22.57 -24.96
CA THR A 12 40.25 -21.57 -25.98
C THR A 12 40.03 -20.21 -25.33
N ARG A 13 40.89 -19.29 -25.76
CA ARG A 13 41.02 -17.89 -25.36
C ARG A 13 40.25 -17.00 -26.34
N SER A 14 39.69 -15.91 -25.82
CA SER A 14 39.55 -14.59 -26.46
C SER A 14 38.71 -14.45 -27.75
N GLY A 15 37.55 -13.80 -27.60
CA GLY A 15 36.88 -13.06 -28.67
C GLY A 15 36.53 -11.65 -28.19
N ARG A 16 37.35 -10.68 -28.60
CA ARG A 16 37.22 -9.24 -28.40
C ARG A 16 36.40 -8.69 -29.57
N GLY A 17 35.44 -7.79 -29.34
CA GLY A 17 34.84 -7.06 -30.46
C GLY A 17 33.68 -6.13 -30.11
N THR A 18 34.00 -4.83 -30.10
CA THR A 18 33.27 -3.74 -30.78
C THR A 18 31.78 -3.56 -30.42
N GLY A 19 31.36 -2.51 -29.70
CA GLY A 19 31.49 -1.11 -30.12
C GLY A 19 30.29 -0.75 -31.00
N LEU A 20 29.33 0.00 -30.46
CA LEU A 20 28.25 0.75 -31.14
C LEU A 20 27.53 1.56 -30.04
N ALA A 21 27.86 2.84 -29.90
CA ALA A 21 27.18 3.98 -30.52
C ALA A 21 25.92 4.40 -29.74
N LEU A 22 26.09 5.43 -28.92
CA LEU A 22 25.03 6.28 -28.37
C LEU A 22 24.42 7.13 -29.50
N PRO A 23 23.09 7.30 -29.56
CA PRO A 23 22.48 8.52 -30.06
C PRO A 23 22.13 9.42 -28.86
N ALA A 24 22.72 10.61 -28.76
CA ALA A 24 22.33 11.82 -29.47
C ALA A 24 21.04 12.44 -28.92
N GLU A 25 21.23 13.68 -28.48
CA GLU A 25 20.29 14.63 -27.91
C GLU A 25 18.97 14.72 -28.66
N SER A 26 17.86 14.80 -27.91
CA SER A 26 16.67 15.50 -28.38
C SER A 26 16.18 16.45 -27.28
N ARG A 27 16.82 17.61 -27.26
CA ARG A 27 16.45 18.80 -26.49
C ARG A 27 15.16 19.38 -27.07
N VAL A 28 14.00 18.96 -26.56
CA VAL A 28 12.71 19.59 -26.89
C VAL A 28 12.43 20.69 -25.88
N ARG A 29 12.82 21.91 -26.25
CA ARG A 29 12.26 23.15 -25.70
C ARG A 29 10.78 23.21 -26.09
N ARG A 30 9.87 23.10 -25.12
CA ARG A 30 8.52 23.66 -25.24
C ARG A 30 8.37 24.82 -24.25
N SER A 31 8.72 25.99 -24.75
CA SER A 31 8.00 27.22 -24.48
C SER A 31 6.55 27.04 -24.94
N VAL A 32 5.55 27.43 -24.13
CA VAL A 32 4.29 28.06 -24.57
C VAL A 32 3.43 28.39 -23.32
N ARG A 33 3.35 29.70 -23.08
CA ARG A 33 2.20 30.53 -22.68
C ARG A 33 1.45 30.24 -21.36
N SER A 34 1.74 31.11 -20.40
CA SER A 34 0.77 31.62 -19.41
C SER A 34 -0.43 32.27 -20.10
N PRO A 35 -1.67 32.00 -19.68
CA PRO A 35 -2.77 32.91 -19.93
C PRO A 35 -2.78 33.98 -18.83
N ILE A 36 -2.35 35.17 -19.21
CA ILE A 36 -2.75 36.43 -18.60
C ILE A 36 -4.28 36.51 -18.79
N VAL A 37 -5.03 36.53 -17.69
CA VAL A 37 -6.43 36.95 -17.69
C VAL A 37 -6.48 38.26 -16.94
N LEU A 38 -6.30 39.34 -17.70
CA LEU A 38 -6.73 40.70 -17.40
C LEU A 38 -7.88 40.97 -18.36
N ASP A 39 -9.10 41.05 -17.81
CA ASP A 39 -10.11 42.05 -18.15
C ASP A 39 -11.47 41.60 -17.62
N SER A 40 -12.03 42.40 -16.70
CA SER A 40 -13.37 42.98 -16.85
C SER A 40 -13.71 43.74 -15.56
N MET A 41 -13.16 44.94 -15.44
CA MET A 41 -13.85 46.02 -14.73
C MET A 41 -14.97 46.55 -15.62
N ALA A 42 -15.99 47.11 -14.98
CA ALA A 42 -17.16 47.81 -15.53
C ALA A 42 -18.37 46.92 -15.89
N GLN A 43 -19.25 46.74 -14.90
CA GLN A 43 -20.65 47.11 -15.08
C GLN A 43 -21.23 47.53 -13.72
N SER A 44 -21.14 48.84 -13.48
CA SER A 44 -22.05 49.58 -12.62
C SER A 44 -23.42 49.62 -13.31
N GLY A 45 -24.46 49.11 -12.63
CA GLY A 45 -25.82 49.16 -13.13
C GLY A 45 -26.82 48.67 -12.08
N GLU A 46 -27.30 49.64 -11.29
CA GLU A 46 -28.69 49.78 -10.83
C GLU A 46 -29.42 48.55 -10.25
N GLY A 47 -29.56 48.57 -8.92
CA GLY A 47 -30.88 48.88 -8.37
C GLY A 47 -31.96 47.80 -8.42
N GLU A 48 -31.70 46.61 -7.87
CA GLU A 48 -32.77 45.69 -7.50
C GLU A 48 -32.75 45.43 -5.99
N ARG A 49 -33.75 45.97 -5.30
CA ARG A 49 -34.01 45.72 -3.87
C ARG A 49 -34.32 44.24 -3.69
N ALA A 50 -33.27 43.45 -3.48
CA ALA A 50 -33.38 42.07 -3.04
C ALA A 50 -34.07 42.04 -1.68
N GLY A 51 -35.34 41.63 -1.66
CA GLY A 51 -36.05 41.26 -0.45
C GLY A 51 -35.28 40.19 0.32
N PRO A 52 -35.49 40.06 1.64
CA PRO A 52 -34.76 39.13 2.48
C PRO A 52 -34.93 37.70 1.96
N SER A 53 -33.89 37.19 1.31
CA SER A 53 -33.83 35.81 0.83
C SER A 53 -33.97 34.87 2.01
N SER A 54 -35.10 34.16 2.05
CA SER A 54 -35.48 33.27 3.14
C SER A 54 -34.41 32.19 3.39
N PRO A 55 -33.85 32.07 4.61
CA PRO A 55 -32.73 31.16 4.93
C PRO A 55 -33.12 29.66 4.99
N ALA A 56 -34.30 29.29 4.48
CA ALA A 56 -34.88 27.97 4.68
C ALA A 56 -34.44 26.88 3.67
N SER A 57 -33.86 27.21 2.51
CA SER A 57 -33.65 26.21 1.43
C SER A 57 -32.34 25.40 1.51
N GLY A 58 -31.37 25.76 2.37
CA GLY A 58 -30.04 25.10 2.41
C GLY A 58 -29.92 23.84 3.29
N ARG A 59 -30.93 23.50 4.10
CA ARG A 59 -30.87 22.37 5.05
C ARG A 59 -30.90 20.96 4.43
N PRO A 60 -31.71 20.64 3.41
CA PRO A 60 -31.83 19.27 2.91
C PRO A 60 -30.58 18.78 2.17
N GLU A 61 -29.86 19.67 1.50
CA GLU A 61 -28.70 19.30 0.69
C GLU A 61 -27.49 18.90 1.53
N ARG A 62 -27.24 19.61 2.64
CA ARG A 62 -26.16 19.27 3.58
C ARG A 62 -26.36 17.89 4.21
N ARG A 63 -27.62 17.54 4.55
CA ARG A 63 -27.97 16.23 5.13
C ARG A 63 -27.75 15.09 4.14
N ARG A 64 -28.11 15.29 2.86
CA ARG A 64 -27.86 14.31 1.78
C ARG A 64 -26.37 14.06 1.55
N ARG A 65 -25.53 15.12 1.53
CA ARG A 65 -24.08 14.98 1.35
C ARG A 65 -23.41 14.19 2.50
N SER A 66 -23.84 14.42 3.74
CA SER A 66 -23.31 13.68 4.90
C SER A 66 -23.70 12.19 4.87
N ALA A 67 -24.94 11.86 4.49
CA ALA A 67 -25.39 10.47 4.36
C ALA A 67 -24.62 9.73 3.24
N ALA A 68 -24.40 10.38 2.10
CA ALA A 68 -23.60 9.82 1.01
C ALA A 68 -22.15 9.55 1.46
N ALA A 69 -21.50 10.49 2.12
CA ALA A 69 -20.13 10.32 2.63
C ALA A 69 -20.00 9.14 3.61
N PHE A 70 -20.99 8.95 4.50
CA PHE A 70 -21.04 7.80 5.40
C PHE A 70 -21.15 6.46 4.66
N SER A 71 -22.07 6.35 3.70
CA SER A 71 -22.27 5.12 2.92
C SER A 71 -21.03 4.72 2.11
N VAL A 72 -20.33 5.69 1.52
CA VAL A 72 -19.11 5.46 0.73
C VAL A 72 -17.99 4.91 1.61
N GLY A 73 -17.91 5.42 2.84
CA GLY A 73 -16.93 4.99 3.83
C GLY A 73 -17.10 3.56 4.31
N VAL A 74 -18.35 3.16 4.63
CA VAL A 74 -18.68 1.79 5.02
C VAL A 74 -18.36 0.80 3.89
N ALA A 75 -18.71 1.16 2.65
CA ALA A 75 -18.39 0.33 1.48
C ALA A 75 -16.87 0.17 1.27
N GLY A 76 -16.07 1.21 1.56
CA GLY A 76 -14.61 1.15 1.52
C GLY A 76 -14.04 0.15 2.52
N ALA A 77 -14.50 0.20 3.77
CA ALA A 77 -14.08 -0.74 4.82
C ALA A 77 -14.44 -2.19 4.48
N GLN A 78 -15.65 -2.44 3.98
CA GLN A 78 -16.07 -3.78 3.56
C GLN A 78 -15.21 -4.32 2.41
N ARG A 79 -14.90 -3.49 1.40
CA ARG A 79 -14.01 -3.89 0.29
C ARG A 79 -12.59 -4.18 0.76
N ALA A 80 -12.09 -3.40 1.72
CA ALA A 80 -10.77 -3.64 2.30
C ALA A 80 -10.71 -4.98 3.03
N VAL A 81 -11.71 -5.27 3.86
CA VAL A 81 -11.84 -6.58 4.53
C VAL A 81 -11.93 -7.71 3.50
N ALA A 82 -12.76 -7.55 2.46
CA ALA A 82 -12.89 -8.54 1.40
C ALA A 82 -11.57 -8.77 0.64
N ALA A 83 -10.84 -7.70 0.30
CA ALA A 83 -9.54 -7.79 -0.36
C ALA A 83 -8.50 -8.50 0.51
N SER A 84 -8.41 -8.16 1.80
CA SER A 84 -7.53 -8.85 2.76
C SER A 84 -7.90 -10.32 2.89
N LEU A 85 -9.18 -10.63 3.12
CA LEU A 85 -9.66 -12.00 3.27
C LEU A 85 -9.36 -12.82 2.02
N PHE A 86 -9.64 -12.29 0.83
CA PHE A 86 -9.30 -12.96 -0.42
C PHE A 86 -7.81 -13.29 -0.50
N CYS A 87 -6.92 -12.33 -0.22
CA CYS A 87 -5.48 -12.55 -0.31
C CYS A 87 -4.98 -13.61 0.68
N TYR A 88 -5.41 -13.54 1.95
CA TYR A 88 -4.97 -14.49 2.97
C TYR A 88 -5.57 -15.87 2.76
N LEU A 89 -6.87 -15.97 2.42
CA LEU A 89 -7.51 -17.25 2.12
C LEU A 89 -6.88 -17.91 0.89
N ALA A 90 -6.60 -17.14 -0.16
CA ALA A 90 -5.90 -17.66 -1.34
C ALA A 90 -4.52 -18.24 -0.98
N TRP A 91 -3.76 -17.54 -0.14
CA TRP A 91 -2.45 -18.01 0.31
C TRP A 91 -2.52 -19.27 1.15
N PHE A 92 -3.39 -19.31 2.17
CA PHE A 92 -3.55 -20.52 2.98
C PHE A 92 -4.09 -21.69 2.17
N ALA A 93 -5.10 -21.47 1.30
CA ALA A 93 -5.67 -22.53 0.49
C ALA A 93 -4.64 -23.11 -0.49
N LEU A 94 -3.88 -22.26 -1.19
CA LEU A 94 -2.85 -22.70 -2.11
C LEU A 94 -1.70 -23.40 -1.36
N LEU A 95 -1.28 -22.87 -0.21
CA LEU A 95 -0.24 -23.50 0.58
C LEU A 95 -0.66 -24.89 1.07
N LEU A 96 -1.85 -25.03 1.65
CA LEU A 96 -2.38 -26.31 2.13
C LEU A 96 -2.60 -27.30 0.98
N THR A 97 -3.06 -26.83 -0.17
CA THR A 97 -3.22 -27.68 -1.36
C THR A 97 -1.86 -28.15 -1.87
N GLY A 98 -0.84 -27.29 -1.84
CA GLY A 98 0.53 -27.66 -2.22
C GLY A 98 1.11 -28.70 -1.27
N THR A 99 0.94 -28.48 0.04
CA THR A 99 1.34 -29.43 1.09
C THR A 99 0.62 -30.77 0.98
N ALA A 100 -0.68 -30.77 0.68
CA ALA A 100 -1.47 -32.00 0.51
C ALA A 100 -1.09 -32.75 -0.79
N ALA A 101 -0.66 -32.02 -1.81
CA ALA A 101 -0.18 -32.56 -3.08
C ALA A 101 1.33 -32.85 -3.08
N TYR A 102 2.00 -32.80 -1.93
CA TYR A 102 3.45 -32.96 -1.82
C TYR A 102 3.93 -34.28 -2.45
N GLU A 103 4.88 -34.19 -3.39
CA GLU A 103 5.31 -35.33 -4.21
C GLU A 103 6.51 -36.12 -3.65
N GLY A 104 6.94 -35.85 -2.40
CA GLY A 104 8.04 -36.56 -1.76
C GLY A 104 9.41 -35.94 -2.02
N GLU A 105 10.50 -36.73 -1.89
CA GLU A 105 11.87 -36.27 -2.15
C GLU A 105 11.93 -35.44 -3.43
N PRO A 106 12.73 -34.37 -3.51
CA PRO A 106 12.72 -33.42 -4.62
C PRO A 106 13.02 -34.12 -5.96
N VAL A 107 11.99 -34.70 -6.58
CA VAL A 107 12.11 -35.53 -7.76
C VAL A 107 12.36 -34.59 -8.92
N ARG A 108 13.63 -34.33 -9.24
CA ARG A 108 14.17 -33.93 -10.56
C ARG A 108 13.52 -32.74 -11.30
N VAL A 109 12.52 -32.06 -10.76
CA VAL A 109 11.92 -30.90 -11.41
C VAL A 109 12.86 -29.73 -11.18
N LYS A 110 13.57 -29.33 -12.25
CA LYS A 110 14.42 -28.15 -12.20
C LYS A 110 13.49 -26.96 -11.99
N SER A 111 13.83 -26.08 -11.06
CA SER A 111 13.05 -24.85 -10.78
C SER A 111 12.70 -24.07 -12.05
N ARG A 112 13.57 -24.10 -13.08
CA ARG A 112 13.35 -23.45 -14.38
C ARG A 112 12.16 -23.98 -15.19
N ASP A 113 11.77 -25.23 -14.95
CA ASP A 113 10.71 -25.92 -15.68
C ASP A 113 9.34 -25.68 -14.99
N LEU A 114 9.33 -25.04 -13.80
CA LEU A 114 8.11 -24.73 -13.10
C LEU A 114 7.39 -23.50 -13.69
N PRO A 115 6.06 -23.54 -13.76
CA PRO A 115 5.28 -22.34 -13.99
C PRO A 115 5.63 -21.31 -12.91
N LEU A 116 5.84 -20.06 -13.33
CA LEU A 116 6.26 -18.93 -12.48
C LEU A 116 7.74 -18.89 -12.06
N HIS A 117 8.65 -19.68 -12.66
CA HIS A 117 10.10 -19.53 -12.39
C HIS A 117 10.62 -18.10 -12.56
N TRP A 118 10.16 -17.40 -13.61
CA TRP A 118 10.54 -16.00 -13.85
C TRP A 118 10.09 -15.08 -12.71
N PHE A 119 8.92 -15.36 -12.13
CA PHE A 119 8.35 -14.60 -11.02
C PHE A 119 9.11 -14.90 -9.72
N ASP A 120 9.45 -16.17 -9.46
CA ASP A 120 10.33 -16.56 -8.34
C ASP A 120 11.69 -15.85 -8.42
N ARG A 121 12.32 -15.77 -9.61
CA ARG A 121 13.56 -14.99 -9.77
C ARG A 121 13.38 -13.51 -9.43
N LEU A 122 12.31 -12.89 -9.94
CA LEU A 122 11.98 -11.50 -9.64
C LEU A 122 11.75 -11.31 -8.13
N PHE A 123 11.07 -12.25 -7.50
CA PHE A 123 10.76 -12.24 -6.07
C PHE A 123 12.00 -12.40 -5.18
N ARG A 124 12.92 -13.29 -5.55
CA ARG A 124 14.18 -13.48 -4.84
C ARG A 124 15.06 -12.25 -4.94
N PHE A 125 15.15 -11.66 -6.14
CA PHE A 125 16.00 -10.51 -6.38
C PHE A 125 15.42 -9.20 -5.82
N ALA A 126 14.11 -8.97 -6.02
CA ALA A 126 13.47 -7.68 -5.78
C ALA A 126 12.29 -7.73 -4.81
N GLY A 127 11.99 -8.86 -4.15
CA GLY A 127 10.72 -9.06 -3.43
C GLY A 127 10.35 -7.94 -2.45
N THR A 128 11.27 -7.50 -1.60
CA THR A 128 11.02 -6.39 -0.66
C THR A 128 11.07 -5.01 -1.32
N ALA A 129 11.89 -4.84 -2.36
CA ALA A 129 11.90 -3.62 -3.17
C ALA A 129 10.57 -3.43 -3.93
N LEU A 130 9.94 -4.52 -4.36
CA LEU A 130 8.64 -4.50 -5.02
C LEU A 130 7.56 -3.91 -4.10
N LEU A 131 7.59 -4.22 -2.80
CA LEU A 131 6.68 -3.60 -1.83
C LEU A 131 6.86 -2.09 -1.73
N LEU A 132 8.11 -1.60 -1.81
CA LEU A 132 8.38 -0.16 -1.83
C LEU A 132 7.87 0.50 -3.10
N VAL A 133 7.99 -0.15 -4.27
CA VAL A 133 7.44 0.37 -5.53
C VAL A 133 5.91 0.42 -5.49
N VAL A 134 5.29 -0.64 -4.97
CA VAL A 134 3.82 -0.74 -4.80
C VAL A 134 3.35 0.37 -3.84
N TRP A 135 4.00 0.50 -2.69
CA TRP A 135 3.76 1.61 -1.75
C TRP A 135 3.93 3.00 -2.39
N LEU A 136 5.02 3.22 -3.14
CA LEU A 136 5.27 4.49 -3.85
C LEU A 136 4.14 4.82 -4.84
N ALA A 137 3.65 3.82 -5.56
CA ALA A 137 2.55 4.00 -6.50
C ALA A 137 1.26 4.44 -5.78
N ARG A 138 0.96 3.86 -4.61
CA ARG A 138 -0.17 4.30 -3.78
C ARG A 138 0.06 5.70 -3.21
N ALA A 139 1.25 5.99 -2.71
CA ALA A 139 1.60 7.31 -2.18
C ALA A 139 1.43 8.39 -3.27
N ALA A 140 1.93 8.14 -4.47
CA ALA A 140 1.72 9.02 -5.62
C ALA A 140 0.23 9.18 -5.95
N GLY A 141 -0.53 8.08 -5.96
CA GLY A 141 -1.98 8.09 -6.14
C GLY A 141 -2.71 8.96 -5.11
N THR A 142 -2.32 8.90 -3.84
CA THR A 142 -2.88 9.76 -2.79
C THR A 142 -2.55 11.23 -2.98
N VAL A 143 -1.31 11.56 -3.35
CA VAL A 143 -0.90 12.95 -3.59
C VAL A 143 -1.67 13.57 -4.76
N VAL A 144 -1.92 12.78 -5.82
CA VAL A 144 -2.73 13.21 -6.97
C VAL A 144 -4.20 13.33 -6.60
N ALA A 145 -4.70 12.48 -5.71
CA ALA A 145 -6.11 12.47 -5.29
C ALA A 145 -6.45 13.57 -4.27
N SER A 146 -5.48 14.09 -3.53
CA SER A 146 -5.72 15.10 -2.50
C SER A 146 -5.99 16.48 -3.11
N PRO A 147 -7.16 17.10 -2.85
CA PRO A 147 -7.44 18.46 -3.28
C PRO A 147 -6.41 19.42 -2.66
N ARG A 148 -5.63 20.13 -3.48
CA ARG A 148 -4.64 21.13 -3.06
C ARG A 148 -5.24 22.39 -2.39
N SER A 149 -6.49 22.35 -1.95
CA SER A 149 -7.17 23.51 -1.37
C SER A 149 -6.71 23.78 0.06
N GLY A 150 -5.52 24.34 0.21
CA GLY A 150 -5.01 25.26 1.25
C GLY A 150 -5.19 25.01 2.77
N ARG A 151 -6.17 24.23 3.23
CA ARG A 151 -6.45 23.96 4.64
C ARG A 151 -7.07 22.57 4.78
N GLN A 152 -6.23 21.54 4.73
CA GLN A 152 -6.63 20.23 5.25
C GLN A 152 -6.69 20.36 6.80
N PRO A 153 -7.79 19.96 7.45
CA PRO A 153 -7.84 19.93 8.91
C PRO A 153 -6.76 18.99 9.45
N ALA A 154 -6.14 19.33 10.58
CA ALA A 154 -5.04 18.55 11.17
C ALA A 154 -5.36 17.04 11.30
N ALA A 155 -6.60 16.70 11.61
CA ALA A 155 -7.08 15.31 11.69
C ALA A 155 -6.99 14.55 10.35
N ALA A 156 -7.21 15.22 9.22
CA ALA A 156 -7.07 14.62 7.88
C ALA A 156 -5.60 14.38 7.53
N ALA A 157 -4.72 15.31 7.90
CA ALA A 157 -3.28 15.14 7.73
C ALA A 157 -2.74 13.95 8.54
N THR A 158 -3.18 13.78 9.79
CA THR A 158 -2.83 12.61 10.60
C THR A 158 -3.36 11.31 9.99
N ALA A 159 -4.58 11.31 9.46
CA ALA A 159 -5.17 10.13 8.82
C ALA A 159 -4.46 9.76 7.50
N ASP A 160 -3.94 10.73 6.76
CA ASP A 160 -3.13 10.51 5.56
C ASP A 160 -1.74 10.00 5.93
N ALA A 161 -1.13 10.56 6.98
CA ALA A 161 0.15 10.09 7.47
C ALA A 161 0.09 8.65 7.98
N LEU A 162 -0.97 8.31 8.73
CA LEU A 162 -1.21 6.94 9.17
C LEU A 162 -1.39 6.00 7.99
N LEU A 163 -2.17 6.35 6.96
CA LEU A 163 -2.39 5.46 5.81
C LEU A 163 -1.17 5.31 4.92
N VAL A 164 -0.33 6.33 4.75
CA VAL A 164 0.74 6.32 3.76
C VAL A 164 2.08 6.00 4.40
N TRP A 165 2.48 6.68 5.47
CA TRP A 165 3.84 6.58 5.99
C TRP A 165 4.03 5.43 6.99
N TRP A 166 3.00 5.09 7.77
CA TRP A 166 3.12 3.97 8.71
C TRP A 166 3.36 2.62 8.01
N PRO A 167 2.64 2.26 6.92
CA PRO A 167 2.94 1.06 6.16
C PRO A 167 4.36 1.05 5.60
N ALA A 168 4.88 2.20 5.16
CA ALA A 168 6.25 2.32 4.68
C ALA A 168 7.27 1.88 5.74
N GLY A 169 7.10 2.35 6.99
CA GLY A 169 7.91 1.94 8.12
C GLY A 169 7.79 0.44 8.42
N MET A 170 6.57 -0.10 8.39
CA MET A 170 6.34 -1.54 8.57
C MET A 170 7.01 -2.37 7.47
N TYR A 171 6.91 -1.96 6.20
CA TYR A 171 7.56 -2.65 5.09
C TYR A 171 9.07 -2.58 5.16
N ALA A 172 9.64 -1.44 5.56
CA ALA A 172 11.07 -1.31 5.81
C ALA A 172 11.53 -2.26 6.93
N ALA A 173 10.79 -2.33 8.04
CA ALA A 173 11.08 -3.26 9.14
C ALA A 173 10.97 -4.73 8.70
N GLN A 174 9.94 -5.09 7.94
CA GLN A 174 9.79 -6.43 7.38
C GLN A 174 10.91 -6.77 6.40
N ALA A 175 11.33 -5.82 5.56
CA ALA A 175 12.44 -6.00 4.63
C ALA A 175 13.75 -6.23 5.37
N ALA A 176 14.03 -5.44 6.41
CA ALA A 176 15.21 -5.62 7.26
C ALA A 176 15.19 -7.00 7.96
N LEU A 177 14.05 -7.36 8.56
CA LEU A 177 13.89 -8.66 9.22
C LEU A 177 14.07 -9.82 8.25
N ARG A 178 13.47 -9.74 7.05
CA ARG A 178 13.67 -10.71 5.96
C ARG A 178 15.14 -10.84 5.57
N MET A 179 15.84 -9.72 5.41
CA MET A 179 17.28 -9.74 5.07
C MET A 179 18.12 -10.38 6.16
N ILE A 180 17.82 -10.10 7.43
CA ILE A 180 18.49 -10.72 8.58
C ILE A 180 18.25 -12.23 8.57
N ILE A 181 17.01 -12.67 8.47
CA ILE A 181 16.65 -14.10 8.43
C ILE A 181 17.35 -14.78 7.25
N TYR A 182 17.31 -14.19 6.06
CA TYR A 182 17.98 -14.73 4.88
C TYR A 182 19.49 -14.85 5.07
N LYS A 183 20.15 -13.82 5.62
CA LYS A 183 21.60 -13.85 5.89
C LYS A 183 21.98 -14.91 6.93
N LEU A 184 21.20 -15.03 8.01
CA LEU A 184 21.42 -16.06 9.03
C LEU A 184 21.19 -17.47 8.47
N HIS A 185 20.18 -17.63 7.62
CA HIS A 185 19.88 -18.89 6.95
C HIS A 185 21.00 -19.28 5.98
N ALA A 186 21.42 -18.35 5.11
CA ALA A 186 22.51 -18.56 4.15
C ALA A 186 23.86 -18.83 4.84
N ALA A 187 24.08 -18.29 6.04
CA ALA A 187 25.24 -18.58 6.88
C ALA A 187 25.15 -19.94 7.61
N GLY A 188 24.04 -20.67 7.49
CA GLY A 188 23.81 -21.94 8.18
C GLY A 188 23.62 -21.80 9.68
N ILE A 189 23.35 -20.59 10.20
CA ILE A 189 23.17 -20.34 11.63
C ILE A 189 21.78 -20.78 12.08
N ILE A 190 20.77 -20.55 11.23
CA ILE A 190 19.37 -20.94 11.49
C ILE A 190 18.86 -21.86 10.38
N PHE A 191 17.99 -22.78 10.76
CA PHE A 191 17.41 -23.78 9.86
C PHE A 191 18.43 -24.69 9.15
N ALA A 192 19.67 -24.71 9.60
CA ALA A 192 20.61 -25.78 9.29
C ALA A 192 20.43 -26.89 10.33
N PRO A 193 20.10 -28.12 9.94
CA PRO A 193 20.06 -29.21 10.88
C PRO A 193 21.51 -29.58 11.19
N GLY A 194 21.95 -29.35 12.44
CA GLY A 194 23.31 -29.68 12.90
C GLY A 194 23.70 -31.15 12.75
N ARG A 195 22.76 -32.02 12.35
CA ARG A 195 22.97 -33.45 12.06
C ARG A 195 23.50 -33.71 10.64
N PHE A 196 23.26 -32.82 9.68
CA PHE A 196 23.66 -33.02 8.27
C PHE A 196 24.90 -32.24 7.84
N ALA A 197 25.40 -31.34 8.69
CA ALA A 197 26.72 -30.71 8.49
C ALA A 197 27.88 -31.73 8.53
N ARG A 198 27.62 -32.98 8.94
CA ARG A 198 28.62 -34.07 9.02
C ARG A 198 28.64 -35.00 7.82
N ASP A 199 27.60 -35.02 6.98
CA ASP A 199 27.59 -35.84 5.76
C ASP A 199 28.12 -35.01 4.59
N ALA A 200 29.45 -35.02 4.42
CA ALA A 200 30.14 -34.39 3.29
C ALA A 200 29.75 -34.97 1.91
N SER A 201 28.96 -36.06 1.89
CA SER A 201 28.48 -36.74 0.69
C SER A 201 27.17 -36.15 0.13
N LEU A 202 26.42 -35.37 0.93
CA LEU A 202 25.24 -34.67 0.44
C LEU A 202 25.68 -33.37 -0.22
N SER A 203 25.48 -33.27 -1.54
CA SER A 203 25.85 -32.08 -2.31
C SER A 203 25.15 -30.80 -1.83
N HIS A 204 24.03 -30.93 -1.10
CA HIS A 204 23.31 -29.83 -0.46
C HIS A 204 22.77 -30.26 0.91
N PRO A 205 23.03 -29.52 2.00
CA PRO A 205 22.45 -29.82 3.31
C PRO A 205 20.92 -29.63 3.26
N PRO A 206 20.12 -30.56 3.81
CA PRO A 206 18.68 -30.38 3.90
C PRO A 206 18.39 -29.15 4.78
N HIS A 207 17.56 -28.23 4.28
CA HIS A 207 17.15 -27.05 5.02
C HIS A 207 15.97 -27.42 5.93
N VAL A 208 15.98 -27.03 7.21
CA VAL A 208 14.94 -27.37 8.22
C VAL A 208 13.65 -26.57 8.04
N MET A 209 13.68 -25.52 7.23
CA MET A 209 12.53 -24.66 7.02
C MET A 209 12.65 -23.99 5.66
N SER A 210 11.54 -23.94 4.92
CA SER A 210 11.46 -23.23 3.66
C SER A 210 11.59 -21.73 3.87
N ASP A 211 12.74 -21.17 3.47
CA ASP A 211 12.92 -19.73 3.37
C ASP A 211 11.96 -19.14 2.33
N HIS A 212 11.61 -19.86 1.26
CA HIS A 212 10.59 -19.45 0.29
C HIS A 212 9.21 -19.24 0.92
N ILE A 213 8.73 -20.15 1.78
CA ILE A 213 7.43 -19.97 2.44
C ILE A 213 7.48 -18.84 3.48
N LEU A 214 8.51 -18.82 4.33
CA LEU A 214 8.63 -17.79 5.37
C LEU A 214 8.82 -16.39 4.77
N LEU A 215 9.76 -16.23 3.83
CA LEU A 215 10.04 -14.95 3.19
C LEU A 215 8.96 -14.57 2.17
N GLY A 216 8.30 -15.58 1.59
CA GLY A 216 7.05 -15.49 0.82
C GLY A 216 5.95 -14.78 1.59
N ALA A 217 5.73 -15.21 2.84
CA ALA A 217 4.73 -14.63 3.72
C ALA A 217 4.94 -13.13 3.96
N ALA A 218 6.19 -12.64 4.02
CA ALA A 218 6.48 -11.23 4.19
C ALA A 218 5.95 -10.37 3.04
N VAL A 219 6.21 -10.78 1.81
CA VAL A 219 5.77 -10.03 0.62
C VAL A 219 4.29 -10.21 0.37
N HIS A 220 3.77 -11.43 0.56
CA HIS A 220 2.34 -11.66 0.52
C HIS A 220 1.60 -10.75 1.49
N ALA A 221 2.06 -10.66 2.75
CA ALA A 221 1.46 -9.79 3.75
C ALA A 221 1.48 -8.32 3.33
N GLY A 222 2.61 -7.84 2.79
CA GLY A 222 2.72 -6.48 2.27
C GLY A 222 1.74 -6.19 1.14
N LEU A 223 1.64 -7.09 0.15
CA LEU A 223 0.72 -6.95 -0.99
C LEU A 223 -0.75 -7.04 -0.56
N ALA A 224 -1.09 -7.94 0.36
CA ALA A 224 -2.43 -8.07 0.93
C ALA A 224 -2.83 -6.79 1.69
N ALA A 225 -1.91 -6.23 2.48
CA ALA A 225 -2.12 -4.95 3.15
C ALA A 225 -2.31 -3.81 2.15
N GLU A 226 -1.51 -3.77 1.08
CA GLU A 226 -1.61 -2.75 0.03
C GLU A 226 -2.93 -2.82 -0.75
N ALA A 227 -3.42 -4.03 -1.05
CA ALA A 227 -4.74 -4.22 -1.63
C ALA A 227 -5.84 -3.62 -0.74
N ALA A 228 -5.78 -3.91 0.56
CA ALA A 228 -6.74 -3.42 1.55
C ALA A 228 -6.67 -1.90 1.75
N LEU A 229 -5.47 -1.34 1.88
CA LEU A 229 -5.24 0.09 2.05
C LEU A 229 -5.67 0.87 0.81
N GLY A 230 -5.42 0.35 -0.40
CA GLY A 230 -5.95 0.91 -1.65
C GLY A 230 -7.48 0.96 -1.67
N ALA A 231 -8.14 -0.10 -1.17
CA ALA A 231 -9.60 -0.17 -1.10
C ALA A 231 -10.17 0.84 -0.09
N LEU A 232 -9.54 0.98 1.08
CA LEU A 232 -9.89 1.99 2.09
C LEU A 232 -9.78 3.41 1.53
N GLN A 233 -8.71 3.69 0.78
CA GLN A 233 -8.49 4.99 0.15
C GLN A 233 -9.49 5.27 -0.98
N ALA A 234 -9.79 4.27 -1.81
CA ALA A 234 -10.77 4.41 -2.89
C ALA A 234 -12.19 4.70 -2.36
N GLY A 235 -12.48 4.28 -1.11
CA GLY A 235 -13.73 4.54 -0.40
C GLY A 235 -13.73 5.79 0.48
N ARG A 236 -12.74 6.68 0.39
CA ARG A 236 -12.79 7.97 1.08
C ARG A 236 -13.66 8.97 0.34
N ALA A 237 -14.52 9.66 1.09
CA ALA A 237 -15.34 10.75 0.58
C ALA A 237 -14.46 11.89 0.03
N GLY A 238 -14.75 12.37 -1.18
CA GLY A 238 -14.04 13.48 -1.82
C GLY A 238 -12.97 13.08 -2.84
N ALA A 239 -12.69 11.78 -3.03
CA ALA A 239 -11.84 11.35 -4.15
C ALA A 239 -12.52 11.62 -5.49
N SER A 240 -11.78 12.14 -6.47
CA SER A 240 -12.27 12.27 -7.84
C SER A 240 -12.60 10.90 -8.43
N ALA A 241 -13.50 10.83 -9.44
CA ALA A 241 -13.84 9.57 -10.10
C ALA A 241 -12.60 8.87 -10.68
N LEU A 242 -11.69 9.65 -11.28
CA LEU A 242 -10.43 9.15 -11.82
C LEU A 242 -9.53 8.60 -10.71
N SER A 243 -9.38 9.32 -9.59
CA SER A 243 -8.59 8.84 -8.44
C SER A 243 -9.17 7.55 -7.84
N SER A 244 -10.50 7.45 -7.71
CA SER A 244 -11.15 6.23 -7.24
C SER A 244 -10.92 5.06 -8.19
N LEU A 245 -10.98 5.29 -9.51
CA LEU A 245 -10.69 4.27 -10.51
C LEU A 245 -9.23 3.79 -10.44
N LEU A 246 -8.26 4.71 -10.36
CA LEU A 246 -6.85 4.38 -10.24
C LEU A 246 -6.56 3.57 -8.98
N LEU A 247 -7.14 3.95 -7.83
CA LEU A 247 -6.95 3.21 -6.58
C LEU A 247 -7.61 1.82 -6.61
N ARG A 248 -8.74 1.65 -7.31
CA ARG A 248 -9.35 0.33 -7.51
C ARG A 248 -8.50 -0.57 -8.40
N ALA A 249 -7.98 -0.02 -9.50
CA ALA A 249 -7.06 -0.74 -10.38
C ALA A 249 -5.79 -1.14 -9.62
N TYR A 250 -5.26 -0.24 -8.80
CA TYR A 250 -4.16 -0.52 -7.88
C TYR A 250 -4.47 -1.65 -6.89
N THR A 251 -5.63 -1.61 -6.21
CA THR A 251 -6.06 -2.68 -5.31
C THR A 251 -6.13 -4.02 -6.02
N ALA A 252 -6.71 -4.06 -7.23
CA ALA A 252 -6.79 -5.28 -8.02
C ALA A 252 -5.41 -5.81 -8.41
N ALA A 253 -4.49 -4.93 -8.83
CA ALA A 253 -3.12 -5.30 -9.16
C ALA A 253 -2.36 -5.84 -7.94
N ALA A 254 -2.49 -5.21 -6.77
CA ALA A 254 -1.87 -5.68 -5.53
C ALA A 254 -2.41 -7.05 -5.11
N ALA A 255 -3.73 -7.26 -5.20
CA ALA A 255 -4.35 -8.56 -4.92
C ALA A 255 -3.93 -9.65 -5.91
N ALA A 256 -3.79 -9.31 -7.21
CA ALA A 256 -3.29 -10.24 -8.22
C ALA A 256 -1.82 -10.62 -7.96
N LEU A 257 -0.97 -9.65 -7.61
CA LEU A 257 0.41 -9.93 -7.20
C LEU A 257 0.46 -10.82 -5.94
N ALA A 258 -0.41 -10.58 -4.96
CA ALA A 258 -0.51 -11.44 -3.77
C ALA A 258 -0.92 -12.88 -4.15
N ALA A 259 -1.86 -13.05 -5.09
CA ALA A 259 -2.26 -14.36 -5.58
C ALA A 259 -1.11 -15.06 -6.35
N LEU A 260 -0.29 -14.32 -7.10
CA LEU A 260 0.90 -14.89 -7.75
C LEU A 260 1.95 -15.36 -6.74
N VAL A 261 2.17 -14.62 -5.65
CA VAL A 261 3.04 -15.08 -4.55
C VAL A 261 2.45 -16.33 -3.90
N ALA A 262 1.13 -16.39 -3.69
CA ALA A 262 0.47 -17.59 -3.17
C ALA A 262 0.62 -18.81 -4.11
N ALA A 263 0.53 -18.60 -5.42
CA ALA A 263 0.73 -19.66 -6.40
C ALA A 263 2.18 -20.15 -6.44
N GLU A 264 3.16 -19.24 -6.30
CA GLU A 264 4.57 -19.63 -6.14
C GLU A 264 4.76 -20.47 -4.87
N CYS A 265 4.17 -20.06 -3.74
CA CYS A 265 4.22 -20.82 -2.50
C CYS A 265 3.59 -22.22 -2.63
N TYR A 266 2.56 -22.39 -3.48
CA TYR A 266 2.01 -23.72 -3.81
C TYR A 266 3.06 -24.63 -4.46
N PHE A 267 3.80 -24.13 -5.46
CA PHE A 267 4.84 -24.92 -6.13
C PHE A 267 6.01 -25.23 -5.20
N THR A 268 6.39 -24.26 -4.37
CA THR A 268 7.37 -24.43 -3.29
C THR A 268 6.94 -25.54 -2.33
N ALA A 269 5.69 -25.51 -1.88
CA ALA A 269 5.14 -26.50 -0.96
C ALA A 269 5.02 -27.89 -1.59
N ARG A 270 4.63 -27.98 -2.86
CA ARG A 270 4.44 -29.26 -3.55
C ARG A 270 5.74 -29.99 -3.84
N TYR A 271 6.78 -29.27 -4.26
CA TYR A 271 7.96 -29.89 -4.88
C TYR A 271 9.26 -29.79 -4.09
N PHE A 272 9.38 -28.89 -3.11
CA PHE A 272 10.70 -28.56 -2.53
C PHE A 272 10.83 -28.82 -1.04
N HIS A 273 9.74 -28.79 -0.27
CA HIS A 273 9.83 -28.87 1.19
C HIS A 273 8.87 -29.92 1.77
N PRO A 274 9.32 -30.68 2.79
CA PRO A 274 8.44 -31.53 3.58
C PRO A 274 7.27 -30.75 4.20
N PRO A 275 6.08 -31.37 4.35
CA PRO A 275 4.90 -30.73 4.93
C PRO A 275 5.13 -30.03 6.26
N LEU A 276 5.89 -30.64 7.17
CA LEU A 276 6.15 -30.05 8.49
C LEU A 276 6.94 -28.74 8.39
N GLU A 277 7.94 -28.67 7.51
CA GLU A 277 8.73 -27.46 7.29
C GLU A 277 7.88 -26.33 6.72
N ILE A 278 6.96 -26.67 5.81
CA ILE A 278 6.02 -25.72 5.23
C ILE A 278 5.09 -25.17 6.32
N LEU A 279 4.50 -26.03 7.16
CA LEU A 279 3.60 -25.61 8.22
C LEU A 279 4.30 -24.73 9.26
N LEU A 280 5.54 -25.08 9.64
CA LEU A 280 6.35 -24.26 10.55
C LEU A 280 6.72 -22.91 9.93
N GLY A 281 7.19 -22.90 8.68
CA GLY A 281 7.48 -21.68 7.93
C GLY A 281 6.24 -20.79 7.77
N ALA A 282 5.08 -21.38 7.55
CA ALA A 282 3.80 -20.68 7.45
C ALA A 282 3.37 -20.06 8.78
N ALA A 283 3.46 -20.81 9.88
CA ALA A 283 3.10 -20.34 11.21
C ALA A 283 4.01 -19.17 11.64
N LEU A 284 5.33 -19.31 11.43
CA LEU A 284 6.30 -18.26 11.71
C LEU A 284 6.09 -17.04 10.80
N GLY A 285 5.83 -17.25 9.50
CA GLY A 285 5.54 -16.17 8.57
C GLY A 285 4.25 -15.42 8.90
N ALA A 286 3.22 -16.15 9.32
CA ALA A 286 1.99 -15.56 9.82
C ALA A 286 2.25 -14.71 11.06
N ALA A 287 2.99 -15.23 12.04
CA ALA A 287 3.29 -14.53 13.28
C ALA A 287 4.15 -13.28 13.08
N LEU A 288 5.24 -13.39 12.31
CA LEU A 288 6.22 -12.33 12.13
C LEU A 288 5.78 -11.25 11.14
N PHE A 289 5.03 -11.63 10.09
CA PHE A 289 4.74 -10.72 8.98
C PHE A 289 3.26 -10.44 8.77
N GLN A 290 2.41 -11.47 8.82
CA GLN A 290 0.98 -11.29 8.50
C GLN A 290 0.21 -10.65 9.65
N LEU A 291 0.31 -11.18 10.87
CA LEU A 291 -0.43 -10.69 12.03
C LEU A 291 -0.21 -9.19 12.32
N PRO A 292 1.02 -8.64 12.29
CA PRO A 292 1.22 -7.21 12.51
C PRO A 292 0.49 -6.35 11.48
N LEU A 293 0.52 -6.73 10.19
CA LEU A 293 -0.15 -5.99 9.12
C LEU A 293 -1.67 -6.15 9.16
N VAL A 294 -2.18 -7.33 9.51
CA VAL A 294 -3.62 -7.56 9.74
C VAL A 294 -4.12 -6.72 10.91
N ALA A 295 -3.39 -6.70 12.03
CA ALA A 295 -3.74 -5.90 13.19
C ALA A 295 -3.77 -4.40 12.85
N TYR A 296 -2.75 -3.91 12.14
CA TYR A 296 -2.67 -2.53 11.70
C TYR A 296 -3.80 -2.16 10.71
N THR A 297 -4.02 -2.94 9.64
CA THR A 297 -5.09 -2.67 8.66
C THR A 297 -6.48 -2.68 9.30
N ARG A 298 -6.71 -3.60 10.26
CA ARG A 298 -7.94 -3.63 11.05
C ARG A 298 -8.10 -2.40 11.94
N ALA A 299 -7.05 -1.99 12.64
CA ALA A 299 -7.08 -0.80 13.50
C ALA A 299 -7.42 0.46 12.69
N VAL A 300 -6.79 0.62 11.52
CA VAL A 300 -7.08 1.71 10.59
C VAL A 300 -8.53 1.67 10.10
N SER A 301 -9.03 0.49 9.71
CA SER A 301 -10.42 0.32 9.27
C SER A 301 -11.41 0.73 10.36
N ILE A 302 -11.18 0.30 11.60
CA ILE A 302 -12.01 0.66 12.77
C ILE A 302 -11.96 2.18 13.01
N GLN A 303 -10.77 2.78 12.99
CA GLN A 303 -10.61 4.22 13.18
C GLN A 303 -11.34 5.03 12.11
N GLN A 304 -11.32 4.56 10.85
CA GLN A 304 -12.03 5.20 9.74
C GLN A 304 -13.55 5.08 9.91
N GLN A 305 -14.07 3.92 10.33
CA GLN A 305 -15.48 3.74 10.65
C GLN A 305 -15.92 4.64 11.81
N HIS A 306 -15.12 4.71 12.88
CA HIS A 306 -15.45 5.54 14.04
C HIS A 306 -15.46 7.04 13.72
N SER A 307 -14.49 7.51 12.93
CA SER A 307 -14.45 8.91 12.48
C SER A 307 -15.69 9.29 11.65
N GLN A 308 -16.22 8.34 10.89
CA GLN A 308 -17.44 8.54 10.08
C GLN A 308 -18.72 8.49 10.93
N SER A 309 -18.80 7.60 11.93
CA SER A 309 -19.95 7.55 12.83
C SER A 309 -20.05 8.82 13.67
N THR A 310 -18.95 9.33 14.21
CA THR A 310 -18.94 10.55 15.03
C THR A 310 -19.36 11.77 14.22
N PHE A 311 -18.93 11.84 12.95
CA PHE A 311 -19.40 12.89 12.04
C PHE A 311 -20.91 12.81 11.78
N ALA A 312 -21.44 11.61 11.54
CA ALA A 312 -22.87 11.40 11.31
C ALA A 312 -23.72 11.80 12.53
N VAL A 313 -23.29 11.43 13.74
CA VAL A 313 -23.96 11.77 15.00
C VAL A 313 -23.94 13.29 15.24
N ASN A 314 -22.80 13.95 15.07
CA ASN A 314 -22.71 15.41 15.26
C ASN A 314 -23.57 16.20 14.27
N VAL A 315 -23.70 15.72 13.03
CA VAL A 315 -24.60 16.33 12.04
C VAL A 315 -26.07 16.13 12.41
N GLN A 316 -26.42 15.00 13.04
CA GLN A 316 -27.78 14.70 13.48
C GLN A 316 -28.16 15.33 14.83
N ALA A 317 -27.20 15.61 15.71
CA ALA A 317 -27.42 16.19 17.04
C ALA A 317 -27.49 17.74 17.05
N CYS A 318 -27.01 18.41 16.00
CA CYS A 318 -27.12 19.87 15.82
C CYS A 318 -28.29 20.40 14.95
N PRO A 319 -29.55 19.88 14.98
CA PRO A 319 -30.68 20.60 14.41
C PRO A 319 -31.13 21.77 15.29
N ALA A 320 -31.00 21.65 16.62
CA ALA A 320 -31.61 22.57 17.58
C ALA A 320 -30.76 23.82 17.88
N LEU A 321 -29.43 23.72 17.91
CA LEU A 321 -28.52 24.86 18.19
C LEU A 321 -28.44 25.89 17.05
N PHE A 322 -28.90 25.56 15.84
CA PHE A 322 -28.97 26.47 14.70
C PHE A 322 -30.41 26.91 14.37
N CYS A 323 -31.37 26.61 15.25
CA CYS A 323 -32.75 27.04 15.12
C CYS A 323 -33.04 28.08 16.22
N GLY A 324 -32.75 29.34 15.94
CA GLY A 324 -33.47 30.43 16.59
C GLY A 324 -32.91 31.04 17.88
N GLN A 325 -31.60 30.99 18.14
CA GLN A 325 -31.01 32.13 18.86
C GLN A 325 -30.58 33.17 17.83
N GLU A 326 -31.53 34.02 17.44
CA GLU A 326 -31.20 35.42 17.18
C GLU A 326 -30.49 35.93 18.44
N HIS A 327 -29.16 35.80 18.49
CA HIS A 327 -28.38 36.62 19.36
C HIS A 327 -28.65 38.05 18.89
N LYS A 328 -29.62 38.72 19.54
CA LYS A 328 -29.64 40.17 19.64
C LYS A 328 -28.23 40.54 20.07
N LEU A 329 -27.44 41.00 19.10
CA LEU A 329 -26.13 41.58 19.36
C LEU A 329 -26.34 42.57 20.50
N PRO A 330 -25.61 42.45 21.62
CA PRO A 330 -25.69 43.48 22.65
C PRO A 330 -25.45 44.83 21.95
N PRO A 331 -26.27 45.85 22.23
CA PRO A 331 -26.18 47.13 21.54
C PRO A 331 -24.73 47.59 21.57
N LYS A 332 -24.19 47.98 20.40
CA LYS A 332 -22.83 48.50 20.25
C LYS A 332 -22.62 49.55 21.34
N LYS A 333 -21.83 49.23 22.37
CA LYS A 333 -21.29 50.24 23.28
C LYS A 333 -20.41 51.11 22.41
N THR A 334 -20.88 52.33 22.15
CA THR A 334 -20.09 53.42 21.57
C THR A 334 -18.79 53.53 22.34
N VAL A 335 -17.68 53.20 21.68
CA VAL A 335 -16.34 53.43 22.22
C VAL A 335 -16.18 54.95 22.32
N PRO A 336 -15.86 55.52 23.50
CA PRO A 336 -15.65 56.95 23.62
C PRO A 336 -14.45 57.36 22.76
N HIS A 337 -14.68 58.40 21.96
CA HIS A 337 -13.71 59.02 21.08
C HIS A 337 -12.56 59.56 21.92
N TRP A 338 -11.40 58.88 21.92
CA TRP A 338 -10.20 59.37 22.57
C TRP A 338 -9.68 60.57 21.76
N LYS A 339 -9.67 61.76 22.37
CA LYS A 339 -8.98 62.95 21.83
C LYS A 339 -7.52 62.90 22.30
N PRO A 340 -6.52 62.94 21.39
CA PRO A 340 -5.14 63.11 21.80
C PRO A 340 -4.96 64.51 22.39
N GLN A 341 -4.51 64.59 23.65
CA GLN A 341 -3.98 65.81 24.23
C GLN A 341 -2.63 66.10 23.59
N ALA A 342 -2.51 67.27 22.96
CA ALA A 342 -1.23 67.81 22.52
C ALA A 342 -0.38 68.16 23.75
N ALA A 343 0.78 67.52 23.87
CA ALA A 343 1.81 67.95 24.80
C ALA A 343 2.49 69.18 24.21
N ALA A 344 2.34 70.31 24.89
CA ALA A 344 3.18 71.48 24.69
C ALA A 344 4.48 71.28 25.49
N GLY A 345 5.61 71.36 24.81
CA GLY A 345 6.97 71.36 25.34
C GLY A 345 7.92 71.86 24.27
#